data_AF-A5BN96-F1
#
_entry.id   AF-A5BN96-F1
#
_cell.length_a   1.000
_cell.length_b   1.000
_cell.length_c   1.000
_cell.angle_alpha   90.00
_cell.angle_beta   90.00
_cell.angle_gamma   90.00
#
_symmetry.space_group_name_H-M   'P 1'
#
loop_
_entity.id
_entity.type
_entity.pdbx_description
1 polymer ?
#
loop_
_entity_poly.entity_id
_entity_poly.type
_entity_poly.pdbx_seq_one_letter_code
_entity_poly.pdbx_strand_id
1 'polypeptide(L)'
;MDPTASSEVEARSKRPAEDDGETARKRPRGGDVKRVAEIVLVLSAMAAVRGGRSPTAEERAMMEEARAKVVAMCEGLAPKDIVPREVIGGMIEDLGISGREQKLGFRPPKMSIAEKLLLTKRKVKEYTSFFSIQLSREELNEALEDNYFLAVVV
;
A
#
# COMPACT_ATOMS: atom_id res chain seq x y z
N MET A 1 -6.05 -41.87 -61.27
CA MET A 1 -7.45 -41.73 -61.69
C MET A 1 -8.29 -42.19 -60.50
N ASP A 2 -8.53 -41.26 -59.56
CA ASP A 2 -9.67 -41.03 -58.63
C ASP A 2 -10.43 -42.21 -57.97
N PRO A 3 -11.21 -42.03 -56.87
CA PRO A 3 -11.28 -40.95 -55.86
C PRO A 3 -11.61 -41.43 -54.40
N THR A 4 -11.64 -40.46 -53.46
CA THR A 4 -12.40 -40.31 -52.19
C THR A 4 -13.28 -41.44 -51.60
N ALA A 5 -13.23 -41.63 -50.26
CA ALA A 5 -14.27 -41.24 -49.28
C ALA A 5 -14.22 -42.06 -47.97
N SER A 6 -14.42 -41.36 -46.83
CA SER A 6 -15.12 -41.70 -45.57
C SER A 6 -15.05 -43.15 -45.05
N SER A 7 -14.76 -43.47 -43.78
CA SER A 7 -15.32 -42.95 -42.52
C SER A 7 -14.82 -43.86 -41.40
N GLU A 8 -14.54 -43.34 -40.20
CA GLU A 8 -14.66 -44.13 -38.97
C GLU A 8 -14.62 -43.16 -37.77
N VAL A 9 -15.78 -42.89 -37.19
CA VAL A 9 -15.89 -42.29 -35.85
C VAL A 9 -16.62 -43.30 -34.99
N GLU A 10 -15.84 -44.12 -34.28
CA GLU A 10 -16.37 -45.04 -33.28
C GLU A 10 -16.16 -44.47 -31.88
N ALA A 11 -17.25 -44.50 -31.13
CA ALA A 11 -17.43 -43.89 -29.82
C ALA A 11 -16.53 -44.53 -28.75
N ARG A 12 -15.84 -43.68 -27.97
CA ARG A 12 -15.22 -44.10 -26.70
C ARG A 12 -15.74 -43.24 -25.56
N SER A 13 -16.83 -43.71 -24.97
CA SER A 13 -17.31 -43.31 -23.65
C SER A 13 -16.26 -43.63 -22.57
N LYS A 14 -15.81 -42.63 -21.80
CA LYS A 14 -15.20 -42.80 -20.47
C LYS A 14 -15.56 -41.63 -19.53
N ARG A 15 -16.40 -41.97 -18.55
CA ARG A 15 -16.78 -41.44 -17.22
C ARG A 15 -16.11 -40.16 -16.67
N PRO A 16 -16.85 -39.35 -15.87
CA PRO A 16 -16.37 -38.09 -15.30
C PRO A 16 -15.39 -38.31 -14.15
N ALA A 17 -14.32 -37.52 -14.12
CA ALA A 17 -13.44 -37.38 -12.97
C ALA A 17 -14.02 -36.32 -12.03
N GLU A 18 -13.93 -36.63 -10.73
CA GLU A 18 -14.51 -35.92 -9.61
C GLU A 18 -13.92 -34.50 -9.49
N ASP A 19 -14.81 -33.53 -9.26
CA ASP A 19 -14.52 -32.11 -9.06
C ASP A 19 -14.07 -31.89 -7.61
N ASP A 20 -12.78 -32.14 -7.35
CA ASP A 20 -12.12 -31.62 -6.15
C ASP A 20 -11.79 -30.15 -6.40
N GLY A 21 -12.80 -29.29 -6.24
CA GLY A 21 -12.73 -27.84 -6.35
C GLY A 21 -11.91 -27.21 -5.22
N GLU A 22 -10.60 -27.47 -5.23
CA GLU A 22 -9.61 -26.75 -4.44
C GLU A 22 -9.72 -25.25 -4.76
N THR A 23 -9.98 -24.45 -3.74
CA THR A 23 -10.23 -23.01 -3.83
C THR A 23 -9.07 -22.31 -4.55
N ALA A 24 -9.25 -22.12 -5.86
CA ALA A 24 -8.30 -21.48 -6.73
C ALA A 24 -8.02 -20.06 -6.22
N ARG A 25 -6.81 -19.87 -5.69
CA ARG A 25 -6.19 -18.57 -5.45
C ARG A 25 -6.33 -17.77 -6.74
N LYS A 26 -7.31 -16.85 -6.79
CA LYS A 26 -7.57 -16.02 -7.96
C LYS A 26 -6.36 -15.12 -8.15
N ARG A 27 -5.46 -15.52 -9.06
CA ARG A 27 -4.49 -14.58 -9.63
C ARG A 27 -5.29 -13.38 -10.14
N PRO A 28 -4.82 -12.14 -9.91
CA PRO A 28 -5.51 -10.95 -10.36
C PRO A 28 -5.79 -11.08 -11.85
N ARG A 29 -7.06 -10.97 -12.23
CA ARG A 29 -7.46 -11.09 -13.63
C ARG A 29 -6.93 -9.84 -14.32
N GLY A 30 -6.31 -9.95 -15.50
CA GLY A 30 -5.76 -8.79 -16.23
C GLY A 30 -6.76 -7.65 -16.47
N GLY A 31 -8.07 -7.90 -16.33
CA GLY A 31 -9.11 -6.87 -16.35
C GLY A 31 -9.06 -5.89 -15.16
N ASP A 32 -8.61 -6.31 -13.98
CA ASP A 32 -8.54 -5.45 -12.79
C ASP A 32 -7.41 -4.42 -12.93
N VAL A 33 -6.25 -4.85 -13.43
CA VAL A 33 -5.12 -3.96 -13.75
C VAL A 33 -5.53 -2.91 -14.78
N LYS A 34 -6.21 -3.33 -15.86
CA LYS A 34 -6.69 -2.42 -16.91
C LYS A 34 -7.64 -1.36 -16.35
N ARG A 35 -8.59 -1.77 -15.51
CA ARG A 35 -9.57 -0.85 -14.91
C ARG A 35 -8.90 0.14 -13.94
N VAL A 36 -7.92 -0.31 -13.15
CA VAL A 36 -7.14 0.60 -12.30
C VAL A 36 -6.39 1.62 -13.15
N ALA A 37 -5.75 1.19 -14.24
CA ALA A 37 -5.04 2.11 -15.15
C ALA A 37 -5.98 3.15 -15.79
N GLU A 38 -7.17 2.74 -16.21
CA GLU A 38 -8.19 3.66 -16.74
C GLU A 38 -8.63 4.69 -15.70
N ILE A 39 -8.91 4.27 -14.47
CA ILE A 39 -9.28 5.17 -13.37
C ILE A 39 -8.16 6.16 -13.11
N VAL A 40 -6.92 5.69 -12.97
CA VAL A 40 -5.77 6.56 -12.69
C VAL A 40 -5.57 7.57 -13.82
N LEU A 41 -5.69 7.15 -15.09
CA LEU A 41 -5.60 8.06 -16.24
C LEU A 41 -6.67 9.17 -16.17
N VAL A 42 -7.92 8.80 -15.87
CA VAL A 42 -9.02 9.77 -15.73
C VAL A 42 -8.74 10.73 -14.57
N LEU A 43 -8.35 10.21 -13.41
CA LEU A 43 -8.04 11.02 -12.23
C LEU A 43 -6.87 11.99 -12.49
N SER A 44 -5.82 11.56 -13.19
CA SER A 44 -4.70 12.43 -13.57
C SER A 44 -5.14 13.56 -14.50
N ALA A 45 -5.99 13.26 -15.48
CA ALA A 45 -6.55 14.28 -16.37
C ALA A 45 -7.42 15.28 -15.60
N MET A 46 -8.28 14.80 -14.71
CA MET A 46 -9.13 15.67 -13.89
C MET A 46 -8.31 16.52 -12.90
N ALA A 47 -7.26 15.95 -12.30
CA ALA A 47 -6.34 16.67 -11.43
C ALA A 47 -5.61 17.80 -12.16
N ALA A 48 -5.20 17.58 -13.42
CA ALA A 48 -4.56 18.60 -14.25
C ALA A 48 -5.50 19.77 -14.54
N VAL A 49 -6.78 19.49 -14.86
CA VAL A 49 -7.81 20.53 -15.08
C VAL A 49 -8.10 21.31 -13.80
N ARG A 50 -8.07 20.63 -12.66
CA ARG A 50 -8.34 21.22 -11.35
C ARG A 50 -7.19 22.13 -10.86
N GLY A 51 -5.96 21.94 -11.34
CA GLY A 51 -4.82 22.81 -11.03
C GLY A 51 -4.45 22.85 -9.54
N GLY A 52 -4.50 21.71 -8.86
CA GLY A 52 -4.08 21.58 -7.45
C GLY A 52 -5.15 21.87 -6.39
N ARG A 53 -6.42 22.15 -6.76
CA ARG A 53 -7.53 22.28 -5.78
C ARG A 53 -7.88 20.94 -5.12
N SER A 54 -8.80 20.85 -4.16
CA SER A 54 -9.17 19.56 -3.56
C SER A 54 -10.00 18.67 -4.51
N PRO A 55 -9.84 17.33 -4.49
CA PRO A 55 -10.69 16.43 -5.27
C PRO A 55 -12.18 16.52 -4.94
N THR A 56 -13.03 16.32 -5.95
CA THR A 56 -14.49 16.20 -5.79
C THR A 56 -14.87 14.88 -5.11
N ALA A 57 -16.13 14.79 -4.67
CA ALA A 57 -16.65 13.56 -4.07
C ALA A 57 -16.61 12.38 -5.07
N GLU A 58 -16.87 12.62 -6.36
CA GLU A 58 -16.78 11.55 -7.37
C GLU A 58 -15.33 11.10 -7.58
N GLU A 59 -14.38 12.03 -7.62
CA GLU A 59 -12.95 11.70 -7.74
C GLU A 59 -12.50 10.85 -6.54
N ARG A 60 -12.92 11.19 -5.32
CA ARG A 60 -12.60 10.41 -4.11
C ARG A 60 -13.19 9.01 -4.16
N ALA A 61 -14.44 8.86 -4.58
CA ALA A 61 -15.07 7.55 -4.73
C ALA A 61 -14.34 6.68 -5.77
N MET A 62 -13.89 7.29 -6.86
CA MET A 62 -13.13 6.61 -7.90
C MET A 62 -11.72 6.22 -7.41
N MET A 63 -11.07 7.09 -6.63
CA MET A 63 -9.80 6.76 -5.96
C MET A 63 -9.96 5.55 -5.04
N GLU A 64 -11.04 5.50 -4.26
CA GLU A 64 -11.33 4.38 -3.37
C GLU A 64 -11.56 3.07 -4.15
N GLU A 65 -12.26 3.13 -5.28
CA GLU A 65 -12.43 1.98 -6.17
C GLU A 65 -11.06 1.46 -6.68
N ALA A 66 -10.18 2.35 -7.13
CA ALA A 66 -8.85 1.97 -7.60
C ALA A 66 -8.01 1.38 -6.47
N ARG A 67 -8.03 1.98 -5.27
CA ARG A 67 -7.32 1.49 -4.09
C ARG A 67 -7.78 0.09 -3.71
N ALA A 68 -9.08 -0.14 -3.58
CA ALA A 68 -9.63 -1.44 -3.22
C ALA A 68 -9.18 -2.53 -4.22
N LYS A 69 -9.15 -2.21 -5.51
CA LYS A 69 -8.66 -3.14 -6.55
C LYS A 69 -7.17 -3.39 -6.46
N VAL A 70 -6.35 -2.36 -6.22
CA VAL A 70 -4.90 -2.53 -6.02
C VAL A 70 -4.61 -3.39 -4.80
N VAL A 71 -5.32 -3.18 -3.69
CA VAL A 71 -5.20 -4.03 -2.50
C VAL A 71 -5.52 -5.47 -2.85
N ALA A 72 -6.65 -5.72 -3.52
CA ALA A 72 -7.04 -7.07 -3.95
C ALA A 72 -6.01 -7.72 -4.90
N MET A 73 -5.34 -6.95 -5.77
CA MET A 73 -4.27 -7.48 -6.63
C MET A 73 -3.00 -7.84 -5.86
N CYS A 74 -2.75 -7.16 -4.74
CA CYS A 74 -1.60 -7.41 -3.88
C CYS A 74 -1.88 -8.49 -2.81
N GLU A 75 -3.12 -8.94 -2.67
CA GLU A 75 -3.49 -10.00 -1.73
C GLU A 75 -2.68 -11.29 -2.00
N GLY A 76 -1.98 -11.76 -0.97
CA GLY A 76 -1.18 -12.98 -1.05
C GLY A 76 0.17 -12.84 -1.77
N LEU A 77 0.55 -11.64 -2.24
CA LEU A 77 1.91 -11.36 -2.68
C LEU A 77 2.85 -11.23 -1.48
N ALA A 78 4.08 -11.74 -1.60
CA ALA A 78 5.09 -11.45 -0.60
C ALA A 78 5.57 -9.99 -0.78
N PRO A 79 5.99 -9.29 0.28
CA PRO A 79 6.43 -7.89 0.17
C PRO A 79 7.50 -7.64 -0.89
N LYS A 80 8.40 -8.62 -1.10
CA LYS A 80 9.46 -8.59 -2.13
C LYS A 80 8.94 -8.59 -3.57
N ASP A 81 7.70 -9.05 -3.78
CA ASP A 81 7.07 -9.12 -5.10
C ASP A 81 6.28 -7.83 -5.41
N ILE A 82 6.02 -7.00 -4.38
CA ILE A 82 5.35 -5.69 -4.50
C ILE A 82 6.40 -4.58 -4.63
N VAL A 83 7.44 -4.62 -3.79
CA VAL A 83 8.49 -3.60 -3.75
C VAL A 83 9.87 -4.27 -3.88
N PRO A 84 10.66 -3.94 -4.92
CA PRO A 84 12.01 -4.45 -5.08
C PRO A 84 12.91 -4.05 -3.91
N ARG A 85 13.90 -4.88 -3.59
CA ARG A 85 14.83 -4.62 -2.46
C ARG A 85 15.64 -3.35 -2.66
N GLU A 86 15.94 -3.01 -3.90
CA GLU A 86 16.72 -1.84 -4.29
C GLU A 86 15.99 -0.55 -3.88
N VAL A 87 14.67 -0.53 -4.03
CA VAL A 87 13.81 0.60 -3.61
C VAL A 87 13.81 0.72 -2.09
N ILE A 88 13.68 -0.41 -1.38
CA ILE A 88 13.73 -0.44 0.08
C ILE A 88 15.11 0.02 0.59
N GLY A 89 16.20 -0.37 -0.08
CA GLY A 89 17.56 0.05 0.23
C GLY A 89 17.74 1.56 0.14
N GLY A 90 17.27 2.17 -0.95
CA GLY A 90 17.27 3.63 -1.12
C GLY A 90 16.46 4.33 -0.04
N MET A 91 15.26 3.83 0.28
CA MET A 91 14.44 4.39 1.38
C MET A 91 15.12 4.29 2.75
N ILE A 92 15.84 3.20 3.02
CA ILE A 92 16.60 3.04 4.28
C ILE A 92 17.73 4.06 4.38
N GLU A 93 18.38 4.38 3.26
CA GLU A 93 19.43 5.40 3.18
C GLU A 93 18.83 6.80 3.33
N ASP A 94 17.76 7.11 2.59
CA ASP A 94 17.06 8.40 2.64
C ASP A 94 16.48 8.70 4.04
N LEU A 95 15.95 7.68 4.70
CA LEU A 95 15.36 7.79 6.04
C LEU A 95 16.39 7.62 7.17
N GLY A 96 17.66 7.34 6.86
CA GLY A 96 18.70 7.14 7.88
C GLY A 96 18.46 5.94 8.81
N ILE A 97 17.68 4.94 8.37
CA ILE A 97 17.31 3.76 9.17
C ILE A 97 18.50 2.76 9.24
N SER A 98 19.55 2.99 8.44
CA SER A 98 20.70 2.10 8.42
C SER A 98 21.41 2.06 9.79
N GLY A 99 21.50 0.86 10.38
CA GLY A 99 22.07 0.64 11.72
C GLY A 99 23.58 0.92 11.84
N ARG A 100 24.23 1.44 10.80
CA ARG A 100 25.64 1.84 10.85
C ARG A 100 25.85 3.08 11.71
N GLU A 101 24.84 3.95 11.82
CA GLU A 101 24.87 5.13 12.72
C GLU A 101 24.11 4.90 14.04
N GLN A 102 23.32 3.83 14.17
CA GLN A 102 22.59 3.49 15.40
C GLN A 102 23.44 2.77 16.46
N LYS A 103 24.77 2.84 16.37
CA LYS A 103 25.68 2.50 17.49
C LYS A 103 25.69 3.61 18.55
N LEU A 104 24.52 3.98 19.05
CA LEU A 104 24.39 4.66 20.32
C LEU A 104 23.35 3.88 21.12
N GLY A 105 23.76 2.68 21.53
CA GLY A 105 23.15 2.03 22.68
C GLY A 105 23.01 3.09 23.77
N PHE A 106 21.78 3.31 24.21
CA PHE A 106 21.44 4.36 25.15
C PHE A 106 22.25 4.11 26.42
N ARG A 107 23.43 4.73 26.52
CA ARG A 107 24.17 4.84 27.76
C ARG A 107 23.60 6.09 28.42
N PRO A 108 22.68 5.97 29.39
CA PRO A 108 22.23 7.14 30.10
C PRO A 108 23.47 7.84 30.68
N PRO A 109 23.58 9.17 30.54
CA PRO A 109 24.68 9.91 31.14
C PRO A 109 24.82 9.54 32.63
N LYS A 110 26.04 9.60 33.16
CA LYS A 110 26.31 9.33 34.58
C LYS A 110 25.67 10.45 35.43
N MET A 111 24.38 10.30 35.71
CA MET A 111 23.57 11.23 36.50
C MET A 111 23.29 10.63 37.87
N SER A 112 23.31 11.46 38.91
CA SER A 112 22.82 11.07 40.23
C SER A 112 21.30 10.78 40.21
N ILE A 113 20.80 10.03 41.19
CA ILE A 113 19.36 9.70 41.27
C ILE A 113 18.49 10.96 41.36
N ALA A 114 18.95 11.98 42.08
CA ALA A 114 18.27 13.27 42.20
C ALA A 114 18.15 13.99 40.84
N GLU A 115 19.23 14.01 40.06
CA GLU A 115 19.22 14.58 38.70
C GLU A 115 18.30 13.81 37.76
N LYS A 116 18.29 12.47 37.85
CA LYS A 116 17.35 11.63 37.07
C LYS A 116 15.89 11.97 37.40
N LEU A 117 15.56 12.20 38.67
CA LEU A 117 14.20 12.56 39.09
C LEU A 117 13.78 13.95 38.59
N LEU A 118 14.67 14.95 38.69
CA LEU A 118 14.40 16.30 38.17
C LEU A 118 14.24 16.31 36.65
N LEU A 119 15.10 15.57 35.94
CA LEU A 119 15.01 15.41 34.49
C LEU A 119 13.69 14.73 34.10
N THR A 120 13.28 13.70 34.83
CA THR A 120 12.03 12.98 34.58
C THR A 120 10.82 13.88 34.82
N LYS A 121 10.80 14.65 35.93
CA LYS A 121 9.73 15.63 36.17
C LYS A 121 9.62 16.68 35.05
N ARG A 122 10.76 17.19 34.57
CA ARG A 122 10.79 18.16 33.46
C ARG A 122 10.26 17.53 32.17
N LYS A 123 10.75 16.33 31.83
CA LYS A 123 10.29 15.58 30.66
C LYS A 123 8.80 15.27 30.72
N VAL A 124 8.28 14.82 31.86
CA VAL A 124 6.84 14.56 32.01
C VAL A 124 6.05 15.84 31.76
N LYS A 125 6.45 16.97 32.34
CA LYS A 125 5.78 18.26 32.09
C LYS A 125 5.83 18.66 30.62
N GLU A 126 6.96 18.43 29.96
CA GLU A 126 7.17 18.72 28.54
C GLU A 126 6.34 17.79 27.64
N TYR A 127 6.27 16.50 27.96
CA TYR A 127 5.38 15.55 27.29
C TYR A 127 3.93 15.93 27.50
N THR A 128 3.51 16.32 28.71
CA THR A 128 2.13 16.78 28.92
C THR A 128 1.81 17.99 28.04
N SER A 129 2.71 18.97 27.95
CA SER A 129 2.55 20.11 27.03
C SER A 129 2.56 19.70 25.56
N PHE A 130 3.43 18.78 25.17
CA PHE A 130 3.56 18.28 23.80
C PHE A 130 2.34 17.46 23.37
N PHE A 131 1.85 16.56 24.23
CA PHE A 131 0.63 15.78 24.00
C PHE A 131 -0.60 16.67 23.97
N SER A 132 -0.67 17.73 24.79
CA SER A 132 -1.74 18.73 24.67
C SER A 132 -1.70 19.45 23.32
N ILE A 133 -0.52 19.78 22.80
CA ILE A 133 -0.37 20.38 21.46
C ILE A 133 -0.66 19.35 20.36
N GLN A 134 -0.28 18.09 20.55
CA GLN A 134 -0.49 17.00 19.59
C GLN A 134 -1.97 16.61 19.50
N LEU A 135 -2.71 16.58 20.61
CA LEU A 135 -4.16 16.40 20.59
C LEU A 135 -4.85 17.48 19.73
N SER A 136 -4.39 18.73 19.82
CA SER A 136 -4.85 19.83 18.95
C SER A 136 -4.34 19.74 17.51
N ARG A 137 -3.33 18.90 17.23
CA ARG A 137 -2.75 18.67 15.90
C ARG A 137 -3.37 17.46 15.21
N GLU A 138 -3.81 16.45 15.96
CA GLU A 138 -4.56 15.29 15.46
C GLU A 138 -5.89 15.74 14.82
N GLU A 139 -6.55 16.77 15.37
CA GLU A 139 -7.70 17.46 14.75
C GLU A 139 -7.37 18.09 13.37
N LEU A 140 -6.10 18.37 13.06
CA LEU A 140 -5.65 18.88 11.76
C LEU A 140 -5.08 17.79 10.84
N ASN A 141 -4.74 16.61 11.37
CA ASN A 141 -4.16 15.50 10.61
C ASN A 141 -5.22 14.71 9.82
N GLU A 142 -6.48 14.71 10.28
CA GLU A 142 -7.61 14.19 9.51
C GLU A 142 -7.77 14.94 8.17
N ALA A 143 -7.43 16.24 8.12
CA ALA A 143 -7.40 17.03 6.88
C ALA A 143 -6.13 16.82 6.04
N LEU A 144 -5.10 16.16 6.59
CA LEU A 144 -3.80 15.96 5.97
C LEU A 144 -3.70 14.59 5.27
N GLU A 145 -4.37 13.55 5.75
CA GLU A 145 -4.44 12.26 5.05
C GLU A 145 -5.18 12.36 3.70
N ASP A 146 -6.15 13.28 3.60
CA ASP A 146 -6.79 13.68 2.33
C ASP A 146 -5.81 14.37 1.36
N ASN A 147 -4.73 14.97 1.86
CA ASN A 147 -3.72 15.69 1.07
C ASN A 147 -2.47 14.85 0.76
N TYR A 148 -2.04 13.95 1.65
CA TYR A 148 -0.85 13.12 1.42
C TYR A 148 -1.04 12.12 0.28
N PHE A 149 -2.27 11.66 0.04
CA PHE A 149 -2.51 10.84 -1.15
C PHE A 149 -2.65 11.66 -2.43
N LEU A 150 -3.13 12.91 -2.33
CA LEU A 150 -3.13 13.83 -3.46
C LEU A 150 -1.70 14.08 -3.98
N ALA A 151 -0.72 14.15 -3.07
CA ALA A 151 0.70 14.30 -3.40
C ALA A 151 1.37 13.03 -3.96
N VAL A 152 0.76 11.85 -3.78
CA VAL A 152 1.28 10.58 -4.33
C VAL A 152 0.61 10.24 -5.67
N VAL A 153 -0.54 10.84 -5.97
CA VAL A 153 -1.28 10.63 -7.24
C VAL A 153 -1.07 11.76 -8.26
N VAL A 154 -0.59 12.94 -7.84
CA VAL A 154 -0.19 14.07 -8.73
C VAL A 154 1.32 14.11 -8.93
#